data_AF-A0A843KWU1-F1
#
_entry.id   AF-A0A843KWU1-F1
#
_cell.length_a   1.000
_cell.length_b   1.000
_cell.length_c   1.000
_cell.angle_alpha   90.00
_cell.angle_beta   90.00
_cell.angle_gamma   90.00
#
_symmetry.space_group_name_H-M   'P 1'
#
loop_
_entity.id
_entity.type
_entity.pdbx_description
1 polymer ?
#
loop_
_entity_poly.entity_id
_entity_poly.type
_entity_poly.pdbx_seq_one_letter_code
_entity_poly.pdbx_strand_id
1 'polypeptide(L)'
;MQRYGVTLFIAIFLLLLMTVTFCGAVVIIQVIEKDDFIAPVQGALVYSNETPIGKTDEEGLIQVLSPASDSVPLKVEKFGYDTWEGTFGPKTDELLVELQKAELSLAVHLYDADTMNPLAGVNVTLDGQGETQSVLSDQNGTAVFPVQARGSYQIKAEAEQYQPVSMEVEAGFADKEVQVVLFRGDRFSIVVKDGESGETLQGARVSVEGIEKGTTDSKGILNLPLPRGKVYLIRVVMDGYQEYNGHQIVESNTAFLAIPLTKAPYTVFVSVSNEDAILVDGALVLVNGTPAGSTGRNGRLVLTNLTAGLYQVDIQHPDFVPAQHMVRVATQGEDIATELRYRQENRTIKTVEGPGSPVAGVKISLNSKEAGNTGNTGILDVTLRMNQNYTITAEKDGYHPAVIERRISSTDEVSVITIPMEQSFNWVFLGIAAIGIIAILGGILVLRRRIPRRSHGKGGGL
;
A
#
# COMPACT_ATOMS: atom_id res chain seq x y z
N MET A 1 -43.43 -80.16 -62.82
CA MET A 1 -43.00 -78.74 -62.95
C MET A 1 -41.71 -78.49 -62.16
N GLN A 2 -40.61 -79.20 -62.44
CA GLN A 2 -39.37 -79.11 -61.64
C GLN A 2 -38.07 -79.05 -62.49
N ARG A 3 -38.18 -79.04 -63.82
CA ARG A 3 -37.03 -79.03 -64.74
C ARG A 3 -36.70 -77.66 -65.37
N TYR A 4 -37.56 -76.65 -65.19
CA TYR A 4 -37.31 -75.28 -65.66
C TYR A 4 -36.72 -74.36 -64.58
N GLY A 5 -36.86 -74.70 -63.29
CA GLY A 5 -36.29 -73.91 -62.20
C GLY A 5 -34.78 -74.06 -62.08
N VAL A 6 -34.24 -75.27 -62.31
CA VAL A 6 -32.80 -75.54 -62.18
C VAL A 6 -32.01 -74.95 -63.33
N THR A 7 -32.53 -74.98 -64.56
CA THR A 7 -31.87 -74.36 -65.72
C THR A 7 -31.96 -72.84 -65.70
N LEU A 8 -33.07 -72.25 -65.22
CA LEU A 8 -33.17 -70.80 -65.01
C LEU A 8 -32.27 -70.32 -63.86
N PHE A 9 -32.14 -71.11 -62.79
CA PHE A 9 -31.24 -70.78 -61.68
C PHE A 9 -29.77 -70.92 -62.06
N ILE A 10 -29.39 -71.94 -62.84
CA ILE A 10 -28.02 -72.09 -63.37
C ILE A 10 -27.72 -70.99 -64.40
N ALA A 11 -28.69 -70.59 -65.23
CA ALA A 11 -28.53 -69.49 -66.16
C ALA A 11 -28.39 -68.14 -65.45
N ILE A 12 -29.19 -67.86 -64.40
CA ILE A 12 -29.07 -66.65 -63.59
C ILE A 12 -27.79 -66.68 -62.74
N PHE A 13 -27.37 -67.84 -62.22
CA PHE A 13 -26.12 -68.00 -61.46
C PHE A 13 -24.88 -67.88 -62.35
N LEU A 14 -24.92 -68.36 -63.60
CA LEU A 14 -23.87 -68.10 -64.61
C LEU A 14 -23.90 -66.66 -65.15
N LEU A 15 -25.08 -66.02 -65.22
CA LEU A 15 -25.18 -64.58 -65.54
C LEU A 15 -24.69 -63.70 -64.38
N LEU A 16 -24.86 -64.14 -63.12
CA LEU A 16 -24.32 -63.48 -61.92
C LEU A 16 -22.81 -63.73 -61.75
N LEU A 17 -22.29 -64.88 -62.21
CA LEU A 17 -20.84 -65.14 -62.29
C LEU A 17 -20.16 -64.48 -63.49
N MET A 18 -20.96 -63.90 -64.41
CA MET A 18 -20.52 -62.95 -65.43
C MET A 18 -20.78 -61.48 -65.02
N THR A 19 -20.88 -61.18 -63.72
CA THR A 19 -20.51 -59.83 -63.27
C THR A 19 -19.01 -59.71 -63.47
N VAL A 20 -18.66 -59.04 -64.56
CA VAL A 20 -17.33 -58.55 -64.90
C VAL A 20 -16.56 -58.26 -63.61
N THR A 21 -15.56 -59.08 -63.30
CA THR A 21 -14.44 -58.62 -62.49
C THR A 21 -13.81 -57.49 -63.31
N PHE A 22 -14.35 -56.28 -63.16
CA PHE A 22 -13.59 -55.07 -63.42
C PHE A 22 -12.51 -55.10 -62.34
N CYS A 23 -11.44 -55.84 -62.61
CA CYS A 23 -10.15 -55.54 -62.04
C CYS A 23 -9.81 -54.17 -62.65
N GLY A 24 -10.40 -53.11 -62.10
CA GLY A 24 -10.04 -51.76 -62.49
C GLY A 24 -8.56 -51.64 -62.23
N ALA A 25 -7.78 -51.31 -63.26
CA ALA A 25 -6.36 -51.05 -63.09
C ALA A 25 -6.23 -50.01 -61.96
N VAL A 26 -5.34 -50.24 -61.00
CA VAL A 26 -5.11 -49.31 -59.90
C VAL A 26 -4.03 -48.34 -60.34
N VAL A 27 -4.27 -47.04 -60.13
CA VAL A 27 -3.28 -45.99 -60.31
C VAL A 27 -2.70 -45.64 -58.95
N ILE A 28 -1.38 -45.57 -58.86
CA ILE A 28 -0.71 -45.02 -57.68
C ILE A 28 -0.52 -43.52 -57.92
N ILE A 29 -1.14 -42.69 -57.10
CA ILE A 29 -0.86 -41.26 -57.09
C ILE A 29 0.17 -41.01 -55.98
N GLN A 30 1.33 -40.48 -56.34
CA GLN A 30 2.36 -40.05 -55.42
C GLN A 30 2.32 -38.52 -55.31
N VAL A 31 2.14 -38.01 -54.10
CA VAL A 31 2.11 -36.57 -53.82
C VAL A 31 3.38 -36.17 -53.08
N ILE A 32 4.19 -35.31 -53.69
CA ILE A 32 5.45 -34.81 -53.15
C ILE A 32 5.46 -33.28 -53.10
N GLU A 33 6.33 -32.71 -52.27
CA GLU A 33 6.61 -31.28 -52.29
C GLU A 33 7.49 -30.94 -53.50
N LYS A 34 7.11 -29.91 -54.25
CA LYS A 34 7.77 -29.53 -55.51
C LYS A 34 9.24 -29.13 -55.34
N ASP A 35 9.57 -28.44 -54.26
CA ASP A 35 10.93 -27.93 -54.01
C ASP A 35 11.84 -28.96 -53.31
N ASP A 36 11.25 -30.06 -52.82
CA ASP A 36 11.95 -31.17 -52.19
C ASP A 36 11.35 -32.50 -52.68
N PHE A 37 11.83 -32.97 -53.85
CA PHE A 37 11.28 -34.12 -54.57
C PHE A 37 11.28 -35.45 -53.80
N ILE A 38 11.87 -35.49 -52.61
CA ILE A 38 11.89 -36.64 -51.71
C ILE A 38 10.98 -36.48 -50.48
N ALA A 39 10.34 -35.32 -50.29
CA ALA A 39 9.44 -35.05 -49.17
C ALA A 39 8.00 -35.45 -49.52
N PRO A 40 7.49 -36.59 -49.01
CA PRO A 40 6.12 -36.99 -49.24
C PRO A 40 5.14 -36.05 -48.53
N VAL A 41 4.02 -35.73 -49.20
CA VAL A 41 2.97 -34.91 -48.60
C VAL A 41 1.88 -35.81 -48.03
N GLN A 42 1.98 -36.10 -46.74
CA GLN A 42 0.97 -36.86 -46.00
C GLN A 42 -0.35 -36.09 -45.84
N GLY A 43 -1.47 -36.81 -45.97
CA GLY A 43 -2.81 -36.33 -45.64
C GLY A 43 -3.39 -35.32 -46.64
N ALA A 44 -2.82 -35.20 -47.85
CA ALA A 44 -3.37 -34.42 -48.94
C ALA A 44 -4.71 -35.03 -49.38
N LEU A 45 -5.76 -34.22 -49.45
CA LEU A 45 -7.10 -34.65 -49.83
C LEU A 45 -7.20 -34.67 -51.35
N VAL A 46 -7.52 -35.85 -51.89
CA VAL A 46 -7.62 -36.08 -53.33
C VAL A 46 -9.09 -36.15 -53.74
N TYR A 47 -9.43 -35.45 -54.82
CA TYR A 47 -10.74 -35.45 -55.44
C TYR A 47 -10.65 -35.98 -56.86
N SER A 48 -11.62 -36.78 -57.25
CA SER A 48 -11.86 -37.14 -58.65
C SER A 48 -13.26 -36.67 -59.03
N ASN A 49 -13.36 -35.90 -60.13
CA ASN A 49 -14.61 -35.32 -60.59
C ASN A 49 -15.38 -34.57 -59.47
N GLU A 50 -14.67 -33.67 -58.78
CA GLU A 50 -15.14 -32.91 -57.60
C GLU A 50 -15.58 -33.73 -56.37
N THR A 51 -15.41 -35.05 -56.40
CA THR A 51 -15.78 -35.94 -55.28
C THR A 51 -14.52 -36.36 -54.52
N PRO A 52 -14.45 -36.18 -53.19
CA PRO A 52 -13.30 -36.61 -52.40
C PRO A 52 -13.19 -38.14 -52.41
N ILE A 53 -12.03 -38.66 -52.79
CA ILE A 53 -11.78 -40.11 -52.94
C ILE A 53 -10.85 -40.66 -51.85
N GLY A 54 -10.11 -39.80 -51.14
CA GLY A 54 -9.29 -40.21 -50.01
C GLY A 54 -8.19 -39.22 -49.67
N LYS A 55 -7.29 -39.62 -48.78
CA LYS A 55 -6.11 -38.86 -48.39
C LYS A 55 -4.85 -39.68 -48.61
N THR A 56 -3.74 -39.02 -48.87
CA THR A 56 -2.42 -39.67 -48.92
C THR A 56 -1.96 -40.17 -47.54
N ASP A 57 -1.21 -41.28 -47.53
CA ASP A 57 -0.60 -41.88 -46.35
C ASP A 57 0.74 -41.20 -45.94
N GLU A 58 1.48 -41.78 -44.99
CA GLU A 58 2.77 -41.27 -44.48
C GLU A 58 3.83 -41.15 -45.57
N GLU A 59 3.74 -42.02 -46.59
CA GLU A 59 4.61 -42.04 -47.77
C GLU A 59 4.10 -41.14 -48.90
N GLY A 60 3.01 -40.38 -48.69
CA GLY A 60 2.45 -39.47 -49.68
C GLY A 60 1.72 -40.19 -50.81
N LEU A 61 1.33 -41.46 -50.61
CA LEU A 61 0.72 -42.30 -51.63
C LEU A 61 -0.79 -42.42 -51.43
N ILE A 62 -1.52 -42.58 -52.53
CA ILE A 62 -2.90 -43.04 -52.53
C ILE A 62 -3.17 -43.91 -53.75
N GLN A 63 -3.87 -45.02 -53.54
CA GLN A 63 -4.30 -45.92 -54.60
C GLN A 63 -5.72 -45.59 -55.02
N VAL A 64 -5.93 -45.38 -56.32
CA VAL A 64 -7.24 -45.04 -56.89
C VAL A 64 -7.56 -45.94 -58.08
N LEU A 65 -8.84 -46.15 -58.35
CA LEU A 65 -9.24 -46.91 -59.54
C LEU A 65 -9.00 -46.07 -60.80
N SER A 66 -8.35 -46.67 -61.80
CA SER A 66 -8.13 -46.07 -63.11
C SER A 66 -9.47 -45.86 -63.83
N PRO A 67 -9.66 -44.73 -64.54
CA PRO A 67 -10.87 -44.47 -65.29
C PRO A 67 -11.06 -45.50 -66.39
N ALA A 68 -12.31 -45.91 -66.62
CA ALA A 68 -12.62 -46.99 -67.55
C ALA A 68 -12.46 -46.62 -69.03
N SER A 69 -12.48 -45.34 -69.39
CA SER A 69 -12.49 -44.90 -70.80
C SER A 69 -11.83 -43.54 -71.01
N ASP A 70 -12.40 -42.46 -70.48
CA ASP A 70 -11.90 -41.10 -70.68
C ASP A 70 -11.05 -40.63 -69.50
N SER A 71 -10.19 -39.64 -69.73
CA SER A 71 -9.48 -38.96 -68.66
C SER A 71 -10.43 -38.19 -67.75
N VAL A 72 -10.23 -38.31 -66.44
CA VAL A 72 -11.05 -37.63 -65.44
C VAL A 72 -10.25 -36.53 -64.74
N PRO A 73 -10.89 -35.41 -64.35
CA PRO A 73 -10.23 -34.36 -63.59
C PRO A 73 -9.87 -34.85 -62.18
N LEU A 74 -8.67 -34.49 -61.75
CA LEU A 74 -8.11 -34.77 -60.44
C LEU A 74 -7.72 -33.45 -59.79
N LYS A 75 -8.13 -33.26 -58.53
CA LYS A 75 -7.74 -32.11 -57.71
C LYS A 75 -7.13 -32.61 -56.43
N VAL A 76 -6.01 -32.02 -56.01
CA VAL A 76 -5.32 -32.37 -54.77
C VAL A 76 -5.19 -31.11 -53.91
N GLU A 77 -5.71 -31.17 -52.69
CA GLU A 77 -5.71 -30.06 -51.74
C GLU A 77 -4.97 -30.46 -50.47
N LYS A 78 -4.06 -29.59 -50.01
CA LYS A 78 -3.41 -29.71 -48.72
C LYS A 78 -3.26 -28.34 -48.10
N PHE A 79 -3.74 -28.18 -46.86
CA PHE A 79 -3.55 -26.92 -46.12
C PHE A 79 -2.06 -26.55 -46.01
N GLY A 80 -1.72 -25.33 -46.41
CA GLY A 80 -0.34 -24.82 -46.55
C GLY A 80 0.29 -25.00 -47.93
N TYR A 81 -0.43 -25.56 -48.90
CA TYR A 81 0.01 -25.74 -50.27
C TYR A 81 -1.02 -25.14 -51.23
N ASP A 82 -0.54 -24.76 -52.42
CA ASP A 82 -1.42 -24.41 -53.52
C ASP A 82 -2.26 -25.62 -53.95
N THR A 83 -3.47 -25.35 -54.43
CA THR A 83 -4.32 -26.41 -54.97
C THR A 83 -3.74 -26.89 -56.30
N TRP A 84 -3.56 -28.20 -56.43
CA TRP A 84 -3.13 -28.80 -57.68
C TRP A 84 -4.33 -29.34 -58.44
N GLU A 85 -4.37 -29.10 -59.76
CA GLU A 85 -5.40 -29.58 -60.66
C GLU A 85 -4.77 -30.23 -61.89
N GLY A 86 -5.34 -31.34 -62.34
CA GLY A 86 -4.89 -32.06 -63.53
C GLY A 86 -5.90 -33.11 -63.97
N THR A 87 -5.46 -34.04 -64.80
CA THR A 87 -6.29 -35.15 -65.30
C THR A 87 -5.48 -36.43 -65.34
N PHE A 88 -6.13 -37.58 -65.15
CA PHE A 88 -5.53 -38.89 -65.37
C PHE A 88 -6.43 -39.77 -66.23
N GLY A 89 -5.82 -40.57 -67.10
CA GLY A 89 -6.49 -41.34 -68.15
C GLY A 89 -6.59 -42.83 -67.85
N PRO A 90 -7.24 -43.60 -68.74
CA PRO A 90 -7.12 -45.06 -68.71
C PRO A 90 -5.65 -45.47 -68.92
N LYS A 91 -5.21 -46.55 -68.28
CA LYS A 91 -3.83 -47.09 -68.37
C LYS A 91 -2.72 -46.20 -67.80
N THR A 92 -3.06 -45.26 -66.92
CA THR A 92 -2.06 -44.61 -66.06
C THR A 92 -1.68 -45.61 -64.95
N ASP A 93 -0.42 -46.01 -64.87
CA ASP A 93 0.06 -46.89 -63.78
C ASP A 93 0.44 -46.06 -62.54
N GLU A 94 1.05 -44.89 -62.76
CA GLU A 94 1.54 -43.97 -61.73
C GLU A 94 1.32 -42.51 -62.16
N LEU A 95 0.96 -41.66 -61.21
CA LEU A 95 0.85 -40.22 -61.39
C LEU A 95 1.62 -39.49 -60.28
N LEU A 96 2.58 -38.67 -60.67
CA LEU A 96 3.28 -37.76 -59.77
C LEU A 96 2.52 -36.44 -59.67
N VAL A 97 2.21 -36.03 -58.44
CA VAL A 97 1.60 -34.74 -58.11
C VAL A 97 2.61 -33.95 -57.27
N GLU A 98 3.05 -32.82 -57.81
CA GLU A 98 3.97 -31.92 -57.13
C GLU A 98 3.17 -30.76 -56.53
N LEU A 99 3.07 -30.71 -55.20
CA LEU A 99 2.44 -29.60 -54.48
C LEU A 99 3.49 -28.53 -54.16
N GLN A 100 3.17 -27.29 -54.51
CA GLN A 100 3.96 -26.13 -54.14
C GLN A 100 3.42 -25.55 -52.82
N LYS A 101 4.32 -25.14 -51.91
CA LYS A 101 3.90 -24.42 -50.70
C LYS A 101 3.17 -23.13 -51.09
N ALA A 102 2.13 -22.80 -50.33
CA ALA A 102 1.38 -21.59 -50.57
C ALA A 102 2.24 -20.36 -50.23
N GLU A 103 2.17 -19.34 -51.08
CA GLU A 103 2.71 -18.02 -50.79
C GLU A 103 1.80 -17.27 -49.82
N LEU A 104 2.39 -16.76 -48.74
CA LEU A 104 1.74 -16.02 -47.67
C LEU A 104 2.41 -14.65 -47.52
N SER A 105 1.75 -13.74 -46.82
CA SER A 105 2.33 -12.46 -46.43
C SER A 105 2.77 -12.45 -44.97
N LEU A 106 3.98 -11.96 -44.72
CA LEU A 106 4.48 -11.63 -43.38
C LEU A 106 4.55 -10.10 -43.24
N ALA A 107 3.70 -9.52 -42.40
CA ALA A 107 3.76 -8.11 -42.05
C ALA A 107 4.55 -7.91 -40.75
N VAL A 108 5.57 -7.06 -40.80
CA VAL A 108 6.39 -6.66 -39.65
C VAL A 108 6.00 -5.23 -39.29
N HIS A 109 5.46 -5.02 -38.09
CA HIS A 109 5.08 -3.71 -37.55
C HIS A 109 6.14 -3.22 -36.56
N LEU A 110 6.68 -2.03 -36.79
CA LEU A 110 7.84 -1.50 -36.08
C LEU A 110 7.45 -0.29 -35.25
N TYR A 111 7.82 -0.29 -33.97
CA TYR A 111 7.44 0.75 -33.01
C TYR A 111 8.66 1.30 -32.26
N ASP A 112 8.65 2.60 -31.96
CA ASP A 112 9.61 3.24 -31.06
C ASP A 112 9.29 2.85 -29.61
N ALA A 113 10.27 2.33 -28.88
CA ALA A 113 10.09 1.85 -27.50
C ALA A 113 9.69 2.95 -26.50
N ASP A 114 10.05 4.21 -26.76
CA ASP A 114 9.82 5.31 -25.82
C ASP A 114 8.40 5.90 -25.99
N THR A 115 7.92 5.96 -27.23
CA THR A 115 6.68 6.66 -27.61
C THR A 115 5.55 5.74 -28.06
N MET A 116 5.85 4.48 -28.40
CA MET A 116 4.96 3.52 -29.04
C MET A 116 4.42 3.99 -30.41
N ASN A 117 5.03 5.02 -31.00
CA ASN A 117 4.67 5.47 -32.35
C ASN A 117 5.26 4.52 -33.39
N PRO A 118 4.58 4.33 -34.55
CA PRO A 118 5.12 3.55 -35.64
C PRO A 118 6.38 4.18 -36.23
N LEU A 119 7.33 3.34 -36.65
CA LEU A 119 8.62 3.76 -37.21
C LEU A 119 8.67 3.58 -38.72
N ALA A 120 8.65 4.68 -39.47
CA ALA A 120 8.85 4.70 -40.90
C ALA A 120 10.34 4.70 -41.29
N GLY A 121 10.66 4.11 -42.44
CA GLY A 121 12.03 4.12 -43.00
C GLY A 121 13.01 3.20 -42.26
N VAL A 122 12.53 2.26 -41.45
CA VAL A 122 13.38 1.21 -40.86
C VAL A 122 13.73 0.21 -41.95
N ASN A 123 15.01 -0.12 -42.09
CA ASN A 123 15.45 -1.18 -42.98
C ASN A 123 15.18 -2.53 -42.34
N VAL A 124 14.20 -3.26 -42.86
CA VAL A 124 13.86 -4.61 -42.41
C VAL A 124 14.44 -5.59 -43.42
N THR A 125 15.23 -6.55 -42.97
CA THR A 125 15.74 -7.65 -43.79
C THR A 125 15.14 -8.96 -43.33
N LEU A 126 14.68 -9.78 -44.27
CA LEU A 126 14.20 -11.13 -44.04
C LEU A 126 15.15 -12.12 -44.69
N ASP A 127 15.86 -12.90 -43.87
CA ASP A 127 16.74 -13.98 -44.33
C ASP A 127 16.00 -15.32 -44.19
N GLY A 128 15.90 -16.12 -45.24
CA GLY A 128 15.29 -17.45 -45.17
C GLY A 128 15.20 -18.13 -46.53
N GLN A 129 15.14 -19.47 -46.53
CA GLN A 129 15.05 -20.27 -47.76
C GLN A 129 16.16 -20.00 -48.80
N GLY A 130 17.35 -19.61 -48.33
CA GLY A 130 18.51 -19.30 -49.19
C GLY A 130 18.47 -17.91 -49.85
N GLU A 131 17.46 -17.10 -49.55
CA GLU A 131 17.30 -15.74 -50.05
C GLU A 131 17.31 -14.70 -48.92
N THR A 132 17.69 -13.47 -49.27
CA THR A 132 17.62 -12.30 -48.39
C THR A 132 16.81 -11.23 -49.10
N GLN A 133 15.74 -10.79 -48.46
CA GLN A 133 14.90 -9.68 -48.92
C GLN A 133 15.07 -8.48 -47.98
N SER A 134 14.89 -7.27 -48.50
CA SER A 134 15.01 -6.03 -47.72
C SER A 134 13.94 -5.04 -48.15
N VAL A 135 13.22 -4.49 -47.16
CA VAL A 135 12.11 -3.56 -47.34
C VAL A 135 12.22 -2.45 -46.30
N LEU A 136 12.01 -1.20 -46.73
CA LEU A 136 11.84 -0.07 -45.81
C LEU A 136 10.42 -0.02 -45.29
N SER A 137 10.25 0.16 -43.99
CA SER A 137 8.92 0.31 -43.39
C SER A 137 8.21 1.58 -43.87
N ASP A 138 6.90 1.49 -44.04
CA ASP A 138 6.05 2.59 -44.50
C ASP A 138 5.73 3.62 -43.39
N GLN A 139 4.86 4.60 -43.68
CA GLN A 139 4.45 5.64 -42.71
C GLN A 139 3.67 5.09 -41.51
N ASN A 140 3.11 3.89 -41.62
CA ASN A 140 2.46 3.17 -40.52
C ASN A 140 3.44 2.21 -39.82
N GLY A 141 4.73 2.29 -40.16
CA GLY A 141 5.78 1.44 -39.61
C GLY A 141 5.65 -0.01 -40.01
N THR A 142 5.11 -0.31 -41.20
CA THR A 142 4.89 -1.68 -41.66
C THR A 142 5.83 -2.03 -42.82
N ALA A 143 6.47 -3.19 -42.75
CA ALA A 143 7.20 -3.81 -43.86
C ALA A 143 6.58 -5.19 -44.15
N VAL A 144 6.26 -5.48 -45.41
CA VAL A 144 5.58 -6.72 -45.81
C VAL A 144 6.48 -7.54 -46.72
N PHE A 145 6.59 -8.84 -46.43
CA PHE A 145 7.39 -9.79 -47.20
C PHE A 145 6.53 -10.96 -47.69
N PRO A 146 6.74 -11.44 -48.92
CA PRO A 146 6.23 -12.75 -49.33
C PRO A 146 7.02 -13.85 -48.63
N VAL A 147 6.33 -14.84 -48.07
CA VAL A 147 6.92 -15.99 -47.38
C VAL A 147 6.22 -17.28 -47.81
N GLN A 148 6.94 -18.40 -47.77
CA GLN A 148 6.37 -19.71 -48.02
C GLN A 148 5.75 -20.25 -46.73
N ALA A 149 4.59 -20.89 -46.85
CA ALA A 149 3.95 -21.57 -45.72
C ALA A 149 4.93 -22.55 -45.04
N ARG A 150 4.95 -22.52 -43.70
CA ARG A 150 5.86 -23.33 -42.86
C ARG A 150 7.35 -23.04 -43.05
N GLY A 151 7.72 -21.93 -43.69
CA GLY A 151 9.11 -21.47 -43.77
C GLY A 151 9.58 -20.88 -42.44
N SER A 152 10.84 -21.12 -42.06
CA SER A 152 11.52 -20.37 -40.99
C SER A 152 12.36 -19.25 -41.58
N TYR A 153 12.31 -18.08 -40.94
CA TYR A 153 12.94 -16.84 -41.37
C TYR A 153 13.57 -16.11 -40.19
N GLN A 154 14.65 -15.37 -40.46
CA GLN A 154 15.24 -14.42 -39.53
C GLN A 154 14.91 -12.99 -39.98
N ILE A 155 14.20 -12.25 -39.14
CA ILE A 155 14.00 -10.81 -39.30
C ILE A 155 15.18 -10.08 -38.67
N LYS A 156 15.75 -9.09 -39.37
CA LYS A 156 16.58 -8.05 -38.76
C LYS A 156 15.99 -6.68 -39.09
N ALA A 157 15.95 -5.79 -38.11
CA ALA A 157 15.47 -4.43 -38.27
C ALA A 157 16.55 -3.44 -37.83
N GLU A 158 16.90 -2.52 -38.73
CA GLU A 158 17.96 -1.53 -38.53
C GLU A 158 17.48 -0.13 -38.92
N ALA A 159 17.69 0.83 -38.04
CA ALA A 159 17.37 2.24 -38.29
C ALA A 159 18.43 3.14 -37.64
N GLU A 160 18.61 4.33 -38.21
CA GLU A 160 19.55 5.32 -37.66
C GLU A 160 19.15 5.68 -36.23
N GLN A 161 20.13 5.75 -35.32
CA GLN A 161 19.93 6.06 -33.89
C GLN A 161 19.18 4.97 -33.08
N TYR A 162 18.79 3.84 -33.68
CA TYR A 162 18.20 2.70 -32.98
C TYR A 162 19.19 1.54 -32.85
N GLN A 163 18.99 0.73 -31.81
CA GLN A 163 19.66 -0.55 -31.66
C GLN A 163 19.09 -1.54 -32.68
N PRO A 164 19.94 -2.31 -33.38
CA PRO A 164 19.47 -3.34 -34.30
C PRO A 164 18.75 -4.44 -33.53
N VAL A 165 17.66 -4.94 -34.10
CA VAL A 165 16.89 -6.06 -33.54
C VAL A 165 16.96 -7.23 -34.50
N SER A 166 17.08 -8.45 -33.96
CA SER A 166 17.09 -9.69 -34.74
C SER A 166 16.21 -10.73 -34.05
N MET A 167 15.30 -11.37 -34.78
CA MET A 167 14.41 -12.41 -34.25
C MET A 167 14.07 -13.46 -35.30
N GLU A 168 13.85 -14.69 -34.86
CA GLU A 168 13.35 -15.78 -35.70
C GLU A 168 11.81 -15.75 -35.78
N VAL A 169 11.26 -16.09 -36.93
CA VAL A 169 9.83 -16.20 -37.17
C VAL A 169 9.52 -17.39 -38.09
N GLU A 170 8.57 -18.22 -37.67
CA GLU A 170 8.01 -19.27 -38.54
C GLU A 170 6.73 -18.75 -39.22
N ALA A 171 6.66 -18.87 -40.54
CA ALA A 171 5.44 -18.67 -41.29
C ALA A 171 4.49 -19.85 -41.03
N GLY A 172 3.21 -19.54 -40.78
CA GLY A 172 2.20 -20.56 -40.51
C GLY A 172 1.59 -21.12 -41.81
N PHE A 173 0.27 -21.24 -41.80
CA PHE A 173 -0.53 -21.65 -42.96
C PHE A 173 -1.40 -20.52 -43.52
N ALA A 174 -1.26 -19.32 -42.94
CA ALA A 174 -1.98 -18.11 -43.31
C ALA A 174 -1.05 -16.92 -43.07
N ASP A 175 -1.44 -15.77 -43.61
CA ASP A 175 -0.73 -14.50 -43.40
C ASP A 175 -0.47 -14.25 -41.91
N LYS A 176 0.70 -13.69 -41.62
CA LYS A 176 1.19 -13.51 -40.25
C LYS A 176 1.62 -12.08 -40.04
N GLU A 177 1.31 -11.57 -38.86
CA GLU A 177 1.77 -10.25 -38.41
C GLU A 177 2.69 -10.43 -37.19
N VAL A 178 3.77 -9.65 -37.15
CA VAL A 178 4.70 -9.61 -36.01
C VAL A 178 4.98 -8.17 -35.62
N GLN A 179 5.19 -7.94 -34.33
CA GLN A 179 5.51 -6.61 -33.79
C GLN A 179 6.96 -6.60 -33.32
N VAL A 180 7.70 -5.57 -33.73
CA VAL A 180 9.10 -5.36 -33.37
C VAL A 180 9.22 -3.98 -32.73
N VAL A 181 9.76 -3.94 -31.52
CA VAL A 181 9.99 -2.70 -30.79
C VAL A 181 11.48 -2.35 -30.87
N LEU A 182 11.79 -1.17 -31.38
CA LEU A 182 13.16 -0.67 -31.51
C LEU A 182 13.47 0.32 -30.40
N PHE A 183 14.61 0.10 -29.75
CA PHE A 183 15.12 0.97 -28.71
C PHE A 183 16.09 1.97 -29.31
N ARG A 184 15.93 3.26 -29.00
CA ARG A 184 16.94 4.24 -29.38
C ARG A 184 18.26 3.95 -28.68
N GLY A 185 19.35 3.89 -29.44
CA GLY A 185 20.68 3.61 -28.93
C GLY A 185 21.37 4.84 -28.34
N ASP A 186 20.90 6.04 -28.67
CA ASP A 186 21.50 7.33 -28.31
C ASP A 186 20.83 8.02 -27.10
N ARG A 187 19.75 7.43 -26.57
CA ARG A 187 19.06 7.93 -25.39
C ARG A 187 18.40 6.80 -24.58
N PHE A 188 18.16 7.08 -23.31
CA PHE A 188 17.26 6.29 -22.47
C PHE A 188 16.50 7.20 -21.53
N SER A 189 15.41 6.68 -20.96
CA SER A 189 14.59 7.44 -20.03
C SER A 189 14.74 6.91 -18.63
N ILE A 190 14.83 7.80 -17.64
CA ILE A 190 14.68 7.45 -16.24
C ILE A 190 13.24 7.69 -15.83
N VAL A 191 12.68 6.78 -15.06
CA VAL A 191 11.42 6.99 -14.34
C VAL A 191 11.71 6.97 -12.84
N VAL A 192 11.42 8.07 -12.15
CA VAL A 192 11.58 8.16 -10.70
C VAL A 192 10.24 7.86 -10.03
N LYS A 193 10.27 6.97 -9.04
CA LYS A 193 9.06 6.52 -8.35
C LYS A 193 9.23 6.57 -6.84
N ASP A 194 8.13 6.74 -6.13
CA ASP A 194 8.07 6.49 -4.70
C ASP A 194 8.24 4.98 -4.47
N GLY A 195 9.22 4.60 -3.66
CA GLY A 195 9.59 3.19 -3.47
C GLY A 195 8.57 2.36 -2.71
N GLU A 196 7.61 3.00 -2.02
CA GLU A 196 6.57 2.33 -1.24
C GLU A 196 5.26 2.21 -2.03
N SER A 197 4.77 3.34 -2.55
CA SER A 197 3.51 3.41 -3.30
C SER A 197 3.63 3.04 -4.78
N GLY A 198 4.83 3.16 -5.36
CA GLY A 198 5.08 2.98 -6.79
C GLY A 198 4.63 4.16 -7.67
N GLU A 199 4.10 5.24 -7.07
CA GLU A 199 3.68 6.44 -7.77
C GLU A 199 4.88 7.15 -8.43
N THR A 200 4.66 7.74 -9.60
CA THR A 200 5.69 8.48 -10.32
C THR A 200 5.92 9.85 -9.71
N LEU A 201 7.19 10.23 -9.55
CA LEU A 201 7.58 11.44 -8.84
C LEU A 201 8.02 12.55 -9.81
N GLN A 202 7.23 13.63 -9.88
CA GLN A 202 7.55 14.83 -10.66
C GLN A 202 8.54 15.74 -9.92
N GLY A 203 9.49 16.34 -10.65
CA GLY A 203 10.41 17.35 -10.13
C GLY A 203 11.67 16.77 -9.47
N ALA A 204 11.95 15.47 -9.62
CA ALA A 204 13.17 14.84 -9.12
C ALA A 204 14.37 15.36 -9.90
N ARG A 205 15.35 15.98 -9.23
CA ARG A 205 16.58 16.46 -9.88
C ARG A 205 17.51 15.29 -10.12
N VAL A 206 17.89 15.06 -11.37
CA VAL A 206 18.76 13.96 -11.78
C VAL A 206 20.11 14.49 -12.23
N SER A 207 21.18 13.91 -11.71
CA SER A 207 22.55 14.10 -12.17
C SER A 207 23.14 12.77 -12.62
N VAL A 208 23.94 12.80 -13.68
CA VAL A 208 24.65 11.62 -14.20
C VAL A 208 26.13 11.98 -14.29
N GLU A 209 27.00 11.15 -13.70
CA GLU A 209 28.44 11.42 -13.58
C GLU A 209 28.73 12.80 -12.96
N GLY A 210 27.94 13.18 -11.95
CA GLY A 210 28.06 14.48 -11.27
C GLY A 210 27.52 15.68 -12.05
N ILE A 211 27.05 15.50 -13.29
CA ILE A 211 26.48 16.59 -14.13
C ILE A 211 24.97 16.55 -14.05
N GLU A 212 24.34 17.65 -13.63
CA GLU A 212 22.87 17.79 -13.64
C GLU A 212 22.32 17.69 -15.07
N LYS A 213 21.31 16.84 -15.25
CA LYS A 213 20.65 16.58 -16.55
C LYS A 213 19.26 17.19 -16.64
N GLY A 214 18.63 17.47 -15.50
CA GLY A 214 17.32 18.11 -15.43
C GLY A 214 16.45 17.54 -14.32
N THR A 215 15.14 17.77 -14.43
CA THR A 215 14.13 17.27 -13.48
C THR A 215 13.10 16.40 -14.18
N THR A 216 12.56 15.41 -13.47
CA THR A 216 11.45 14.58 -13.99
C THR A 216 10.17 15.39 -14.26
N ASP A 217 9.46 15.01 -15.32
CA ASP A 217 8.19 15.64 -15.74
C ASP A 217 6.98 15.17 -14.91
N SER A 218 5.76 15.55 -15.32
CA SER A 218 4.51 15.16 -14.64
C SER A 218 4.22 13.65 -14.65
N LYS A 219 4.91 12.88 -15.49
CA LYS A 219 4.85 11.41 -15.52
C LYS A 219 6.03 10.78 -14.74
N GLY A 220 6.81 11.60 -14.04
CA GLY A 220 8.02 11.18 -13.34
C GLY A 220 9.15 10.74 -14.28
N ILE A 221 9.11 11.14 -15.55
CA ILE A 221 10.06 10.72 -16.58
C ILE A 221 11.07 11.84 -16.86
N LEU A 222 12.34 11.47 -17.03
CA LEU A 222 13.37 12.32 -17.61
C LEU A 222 14.07 11.58 -18.74
N ASN A 223 13.99 12.13 -19.95
CA ASN A 223 14.72 11.61 -21.11
C ASN A 223 16.18 12.06 -21.04
N LEU A 224 17.10 11.11 -21.13
CA LEU A 224 18.54 11.35 -21.09
C LEU A 224 19.17 11.05 -22.45
N PRO A 225 19.79 12.03 -23.13
CA PRO A 225 20.50 11.83 -24.39
C PRO A 225 21.87 11.18 -24.12
N LEU A 226 21.85 9.96 -23.61
CA LEU A 226 23.01 9.16 -23.25
C LEU A 226 22.87 7.76 -23.85
N PRO A 227 23.98 7.18 -24.35
CA PRO A 227 23.93 5.88 -25.00
C PRO A 227 23.63 4.74 -24.01
N ARG A 228 22.97 3.71 -24.52
CA ARG A 228 22.71 2.44 -23.81
C ARG A 228 23.95 1.53 -23.80
N GLY A 229 23.89 0.43 -23.06
CA GLY A 229 24.97 -0.56 -22.95
C GLY A 229 26.13 -0.13 -22.06
N LYS A 230 25.91 0.81 -21.14
CA LYS A 230 26.94 1.39 -20.27
C LYS A 230 26.48 1.43 -18.82
N VAL A 231 27.44 1.58 -17.92
CA VAL A 231 27.20 1.84 -16.50
C VAL A 231 27.32 3.34 -16.26
N TYR A 232 26.36 3.91 -15.53
CA TYR A 232 26.33 5.31 -15.14
C TYR A 232 26.21 5.45 -13.62
N LEU A 233 26.95 6.39 -13.03
CA LEU A 233 26.68 6.89 -11.69
C LEU A 233 25.53 7.89 -11.75
N ILE A 234 24.40 7.50 -11.16
CA ILE A 234 23.16 8.29 -11.15
C ILE A 234 22.90 8.79 -9.74
N ARG A 235 22.67 10.09 -9.64
CA ARG A 235 22.24 10.76 -8.41
C ARG A 235 20.87 11.36 -8.63
N VAL A 236 19.92 11.09 -7.74
CA VAL A 236 18.56 11.65 -7.79
C VAL A 236 18.24 12.29 -6.44
N VAL A 237 17.83 13.56 -6.48
CA VAL A 237 17.47 14.35 -5.29
C VAL A 237 16.04 14.85 -5.43
N MET A 238 15.25 14.65 -4.38
CA MET A 238 13.91 15.18 -4.24
C MET A 238 13.63 15.54 -2.78
N ASP A 239 12.99 16.68 -2.55
CA ASP A 239 12.59 17.10 -1.20
C ASP A 239 11.60 16.10 -0.60
N GLY A 240 11.79 15.77 0.68
CA GLY A 240 11.00 14.74 1.38
C GLY A 240 11.46 13.30 1.13
N TYR A 241 12.47 13.09 0.27
CA TYR A 241 13.05 11.77 -0.03
C TYR A 241 14.53 11.70 0.34
N GLN A 242 15.00 10.49 0.62
CA GLN A 242 16.42 10.18 0.73
C GLN A 242 17.06 10.30 -0.65
N GLU A 243 18.26 10.89 -0.68
CA GLU A 243 19.04 10.96 -1.91
C GLU A 243 19.38 9.55 -2.41
N TYR A 244 19.09 9.30 -3.68
CA TYR A 244 19.61 8.14 -4.37
C TYR A 244 20.97 8.49 -4.98
N ASN A 245 21.97 7.64 -4.79
CA ASN A 245 23.29 7.76 -5.42
C ASN A 245 23.84 6.35 -5.67
N GLY A 246 23.84 5.91 -6.93
CA GLY A 246 24.19 4.53 -7.27
C GLY A 246 24.63 4.35 -8.72
N HIS A 247 25.46 3.33 -8.95
CA HIS A 247 25.80 2.88 -10.29
C HIS A 247 24.65 2.06 -10.87
N GLN A 248 24.25 2.36 -12.11
CA GLN A 248 23.19 1.69 -12.83
C GLN A 248 23.68 1.23 -14.19
N ILE A 249 23.37 -0.02 -14.51
CA ILE A 249 23.63 -0.60 -15.83
C ILE A 249 22.42 -0.29 -16.69
N VAL A 250 22.61 0.45 -17.77
CA VAL A 250 21.56 0.69 -18.77
C VAL A 250 21.77 -0.33 -19.87
N GLU A 251 20.98 -1.41 -19.87
CA GLU A 251 21.07 -2.44 -20.89
C GLU A 251 20.57 -1.91 -22.25
N SER A 252 20.92 -2.61 -23.33
CA SER A 252 20.53 -2.24 -24.69
C SER A 252 19.02 -2.24 -24.91
N ASN A 253 18.27 -2.99 -24.11
CA ASN A 253 16.81 -3.19 -24.19
C ASN A 253 16.03 -2.52 -23.03
N THR A 254 16.66 -1.69 -22.19
CA THR A 254 15.99 -1.10 -21.02
C THR A 254 15.11 0.11 -21.41
N ALA A 255 13.83 -0.05 -21.75
CA ALA A 255 12.97 1.10 -22.12
C ALA A 255 13.09 2.28 -21.13
N PHE A 256 12.83 1.98 -19.85
CA PHE A 256 12.90 2.91 -18.74
C PHE A 256 13.80 2.34 -17.64
N LEU A 257 14.75 3.15 -17.18
CA LEU A 257 15.50 2.87 -15.97
C LEU A 257 14.70 3.38 -14.76
N ALA A 258 14.18 2.47 -13.95
CA ALA A 258 13.38 2.82 -12.78
C ALA A 258 14.29 3.10 -11.57
N ILE A 259 14.12 4.28 -10.97
CA ILE A 259 14.81 4.68 -9.74
C ILE A 259 13.76 4.88 -8.63
N PRO A 260 13.61 3.92 -7.70
CA PRO A 260 12.77 4.10 -6.53
C PRO A 260 13.46 4.98 -5.48
N LEU A 261 12.74 5.96 -4.95
CA LEU A 261 13.17 6.80 -3.83
C LEU A 261 12.44 6.41 -2.55
N THR A 262 13.17 6.39 -1.44
CA THR A 262 12.61 6.16 -0.10
C THR A 262 12.36 7.50 0.58
N LYS A 263 11.23 7.66 1.28
CA LYS A 263 10.96 8.90 2.03
C LYS A 263 12.04 9.16 3.08
N ALA A 264 12.44 10.42 3.22
CA ALA A 264 13.38 10.84 4.25
C ALA A 264 12.70 10.80 5.62
N PRO A 265 13.29 10.13 6.63
CA PRO A 265 12.79 10.22 7.99
C PRO A 265 13.16 11.60 8.57
N TYR A 266 12.17 12.28 9.13
CA TYR A 266 12.29 13.53 9.87
C TYR A 266 12.30 13.24 11.36
N THR A 267 13.17 13.97 12.05
CA THR A 267 13.17 14.04 13.51
C THR A 267 12.42 15.29 13.94
N VAL A 268 11.44 15.12 14.83
CA VAL A 268 10.64 16.22 15.40
C VAL A 268 10.74 16.13 16.92
N PHE A 269 10.87 17.27 17.57
CA PHE A 269 10.87 17.38 19.03
C PHE A 269 9.50 17.83 19.51
N VAL A 270 9.08 17.30 20.67
CA VAL A 270 7.94 17.83 21.41
C VAL A 270 8.46 18.32 22.75
N SER A 271 8.26 19.60 23.03
CA SER A 271 8.71 20.26 24.26
C SER A 271 7.49 20.73 25.05
N VAL A 272 7.29 20.15 26.23
CA VAL A 272 6.11 20.39 27.06
C VAL A 272 6.52 21.07 28.37
N SER A 273 5.91 22.22 28.61
CA SER A 273 5.99 22.99 29.85
C SER A 273 4.58 23.24 30.40
N ASN A 274 4.46 23.65 31.65
CA ASN A 274 3.18 24.09 32.23
C ASN A 274 3.06 25.62 32.25
N GLU A 275 1.90 26.14 32.66
CA GLU A 275 1.63 27.58 32.82
C GLU A 275 2.57 28.31 33.82
N ASP A 276 3.35 27.57 34.61
CA ASP A 276 4.39 28.10 35.51
C ASP A 276 5.82 27.98 34.92
N ALA A 277 5.94 27.66 33.63
CA ALA A 277 7.18 27.42 32.88
C ALA A 277 8.03 26.24 33.40
N ILE A 278 7.44 25.32 34.14
CA ILE A 278 8.07 24.08 34.60
C ILE A 278 7.88 22.98 33.54
N LEU A 279 8.96 22.26 33.24
CA LEU A 279 8.95 21.15 32.29
C LEU A 279 8.10 19.99 32.79
N VAL A 280 7.26 19.43 31.92
CA VAL A 280 6.30 18.37 32.30
C VAL A 280 6.86 17.00 31.93
N ASP A 281 7.16 16.18 32.94
CA ASP A 281 7.55 14.76 32.79
C ASP A 281 6.29 13.89 32.58
N GLY A 282 6.38 12.86 31.74
CA GLY A 282 5.33 11.87 31.55
C GLY A 282 4.11 12.31 30.73
N ALA A 283 4.16 13.41 29.99
CA ALA A 283 3.08 13.80 29.08
C ALA A 283 3.05 12.84 27.88
N LEU A 284 1.95 12.10 27.69
CA LEU A 284 1.72 11.19 26.58
C LEU A 284 1.49 11.98 25.29
N VAL A 285 2.27 11.67 24.26
CA VAL A 285 2.15 12.23 22.92
C VAL A 285 1.55 11.18 22.00
N LEU A 286 0.47 11.54 21.30
CA LEU A 286 -0.13 10.75 20.24
C LEU A 286 0.05 11.46 18.90
N VAL A 287 0.45 10.72 17.87
CA VAL A 287 0.58 11.20 16.50
C VAL A 287 -0.50 10.50 15.66
N ASN A 288 -1.40 11.28 15.08
CA ASN A 288 -2.60 10.80 14.38
C ASN A 288 -3.40 9.78 15.23
N GLY A 289 -3.53 10.03 16.54
CA GLY A 289 -4.22 9.15 17.48
C GLY A 289 -3.43 7.90 17.92
N THR A 290 -2.23 7.66 17.40
CA THR A 290 -1.37 6.55 17.80
C THR A 290 -0.36 7.00 18.87
N PRO A 291 -0.24 6.33 20.03
CA PRO A 291 0.77 6.66 21.04
C PRO A 291 2.19 6.61 20.45
N ALA A 292 2.90 7.73 20.54
CA ALA A 292 4.27 7.86 20.03
C ALA A 292 5.32 7.84 21.16
N GLY A 293 4.93 8.16 22.40
CA GLY A 293 5.79 8.12 23.56
C GLY A 293 5.33 9.10 24.64
N SER A 294 6.16 9.30 25.66
CA SER A 294 5.91 10.31 26.69
C SER A 294 7.14 11.17 26.92
N THR A 295 6.93 12.44 27.30
CA THR A 295 8.03 13.34 27.65
C THR A 295 8.85 12.77 28.81
N GLY A 296 10.17 12.95 28.76
CA GLY A 296 11.05 12.63 29.88
C GLY A 296 11.14 13.78 30.90
N ARG A 297 12.01 13.61 31.90
CA ARG A 297 12.26 14.59 32.98
C ARG A 297 12.68 15.99 32.51
N ASN A 298 13.16 16.11 31.28
CA ASN A 298 13.50 17.38 30.64
C ASN A 298 12.33 17.99 29.85
N GLY A 299 11.11 17.47 30.03
CA GLY A 299 9.91 17.92 29.32
C GLY A 299 9.94 17.65 27.82
N ARG A 300 10.87 16.83 27.32
CA ARG A 300 11.06 16.60 25.89
C ARG A 300 10.79 15.15 25.48
N LEU A 301 10.24 14.99 24.29
CA LEU A 301 10.16 13.72 23.55
C LEU A 301 10.75 13.93 22.16
N VAL A 302 11.47 12.92 21.66
CA VAL A 302 11.97 12.88 20.29
C VAL A 302 11.09 11.93 19.48
N LEU A 303 10.44 12.43 18.45
CA LEU A 303 9.72 11.66 17.46
C LEU A 303 10.68 11.34 16.31
N THR A 304 10.96 10.07 16.09
CA THR A 304 11.78 9.57 14.98
C THR A 304 10.91 8.95 13.91
N ASN A 305 11.43 8.88 12.68
CA ASN A 305 10.80 8.22 11.53
C ASN A 305 9.46 8.83 11.06
N LEU A 306 9.25 10.13 11.28
CA LEU A 306 8.15 10.83 10.61
C LEU A 306 8.53 11.08 9.15
N THR A 307 7.57 11.09 8.25
CA THR A 307 7.80 11.48 6.85
C THR A 307 7.30 12.90 6.62
N ALA A 308 7.64 13.53 5.49
CA ALA A 308 7.07 14.83 5.17
C ALA A 308 5.53 14.70 5.06
N GLY A 309 4.79 15.57 5.75
CA GLY A 309 3.34 15.45 5.81
C GLY A 309 2.69 16.29 6.90
N LEU A 310 1.36 16.24 6.95
CA LEU A 310 0.57 16.89 8.00
C LEU A 310 0.17 15.85 9.04
N TYR A 311 0.44 16.15 10.31
CA TYR A 311 0.17 15.27 11.44
C TYR A 311 -0.64 16.00 12.49
N GLN A 312 -1.63 15.32 13.07
CA GLN A 312 -2.27 15.75 14.30
C GLN A 312 -1.45 15.22 15.47
N VAL A 313 -1.01 16.12 16.36
CA VAL A 313 -0.25 15.78 17.56
C VAL A 313 -1.07 16.15 18.78
N ASP A 314 -1.47 15.13 19.54
CA ASP A 314 -2.23 15.28 20.78
C ASP A 314 -1.30 15.05 21.98
N ILE A 315 -1.34 15.96 22.95
CA ILE A 315 -0.51 15.91 24.16
C ILE A 315 -1.44 15.79 25.36
N GLN A 316 -1.29 14.71 26.12
CA GLN A 316 -2.18 14.33 27.20
C GLN A 316 -1.39 14.07 28.48
N HIS A 317 -1.90 14.57 29.60
CA HIS A 317 -1.40 14.25 30.93
C HIS A 317 -2.56 14.33 31.93
N PRO A 318 -2.68 13.41 32.92
CA PRO A 318 -3.83 13.35 33.83
C PRO A 318 -4.13 14.66 34.57
N ASP A 319 -3.07 15.35 35.01
CA ASP A 319 -3.18 16.59 35.79
C ASP A 319 -3.42 17.86 34.97
N PHE A 320 -3.39 17.76 33.64
CA PHE A 320 -3.48 18.92 32.76
C PHE A 320 -4.67 18.83 31.81
N VAL A 321 -5.04 19.96 31.24
CA VAL A 321 -5.95 20.04 30.09
C VAL A 321 -5.16 19.58 28.85
N PRO A 322 -5.68 18.64 28.04
CA PRO A 322 -4.97 18.17 26.85
C PRO A 322 -4.82 19.28 25.80
N ALA A 323 -3.76 19.21 25.02
CA ALA A 323 -3.48 20.11 23.89
C ALA A 323 -3.44 19.33 22.58
N GLN A 324 -3.80 19.99 21.48
CA GLN A 324 -3.81 19.42 20.14
C GLN A 324 -3.19 20.41 19.15
N HIS A 325 -2.33 19.89 18.26
CA HIS A 325 -1.64 20.67 17.24
C HIS A 325 -1.76 19.99 15.87
N MET A 326 -1.90 20.79 14.82
CA MET A 326 -1.72 20.34 13.44
C MET A 326 -0.34 20.78 12.97
N VAL A 327 0.56 19.82 12.73
CA VAL A 327 1.98 20.04 12.47
C VAL A 327 2.33 19.57 11.08
N ARG A 328 2.94 20.45 10.29
CA ARG A 328 3.43 20.12 8.94
C ARG A 328 4.91 19.81 9.01
N VAL A 329 5.24 18.53 9.06
CA VAL A 329 6.61 18.04 8.99
C VAL A 329 7.16 18.30 7.59
N ALA A 330 8.11 19.22 7.49
CA ALA A 330 8.81 19.56 6.24
C ALA A 330 10.32 19.77 6.43
N THR A 331 10.77 20.02 7.66
CA THR A 331 12.16 20.34 7.99
C THR A 331 12.67 19.49 9.15
N GLN A 332 13.97 19.15 9.14
CA GLN A 332 14.60 18.39 10.22
C GLN A 332 14.65 19.22 11.52
N GLY A 333 14.35 18.58 12.65
CA GLY A 333 14.51 19.17 13.97
C GLY A 333 13.46 20.21 14.35
N GLU A 334 12.29 20.19 13.71
CA GLU A 334 11.14 21.01 14.11
C GLU A 334 10.77 20.73 15.58
N ASP A 335 10.49 21.78 16.36
CA ASP A 335 10.17 21.67 17.80
C ASP A 335 8.75 22.15 18.06
N ILE A 336 7.88 21.23 18.45
CA ILE A 336 6.50 21.50 18.86
C ILE A 336 6.54 21.90 20.34
N ALA A 337 6.60 23.20 20.58
CA ALA A 337 6.52 23.76 21.92
C ALA A 337 5.05 23.84 22.37
N THR A 338 4.76 23.31 23.57
CA THR A 338 3.43 23.30 24.17
C THR A 338 3.50 23.73 25.62
N GLU A 339 2.56 24.61 25.99
CA GLU A 339 2.27 24.95 27.38
C GLU A 339 0.96 24.29 27.80
N LEU A 340 1.01 23.44 28.83
CA LEU A 340 -0.15 22.78 29.41
C LEU A 340 -0.66 23.54 30.63
N ARG A 341 -1.98 23.69 30.70
CA ARG A 341 -2.65 24.33 31.84
C ARG A 341 -3.14 23.27 32.81
N TYR A 342 -3.00 23.55 34.11
CA TYR A 342 -3.49 22.64 35.13
C TYR A 342 -4.98 22.42 34.98
N ARG A 343 -5.40 21.15 35.09
CA ARG A 343 -6.81 20.84 35.25
C ARG A 343 -7.30 21.39 36.58
N GLN A 344 -8.51 21.91 36.58
CA GLN A 344 -9.17 22.39 37.78
C GLN A 344 -10.38 21.51 38.05
N GLU A 345 -10.58 21.14 39.31
CA GLU A 345 -11.76 20.39 39.73
C GLU A 345 -12.42 21.03 40.94
N ASN A 346 -13.74 20.92 40.98
CA ASN A 346 -14.51 21.31 42.15
C ASN A 346 -14.35 20.24 43.23
N ARG A 347 -14.08 20.70 44.45
CA ARG A 347 -13.95 19.90 45.66
C ARG A 347 -14.79 20.55 46.74
N THR A 348 -15.29 19.73 47.65
CA THR A 348 -16.12 20.20 48.75
C THR A 348 -15.31 20.12 50.05
N ILE A 349 -15.17 21.24 50.75
CA ILE A 349 -14.60 21.28 52.10
C ILE A 349 -15.75 21.18 53.10
N LYS A 350 -15.67 20.21 54.01
CA LYS A 350 -16.66 19.97 55.06
C LYS A 350 -16.02 20.15 56.43
N THR A 351 -16.50 21.09 57.23
CA THR A 351 -16.04 21.32 58.61
C THR A 351 -16.99 20.65 59.60
N VAL A 352 -16.45 19.81 60.48
CA VAL A 352 -17.24 19.04 61.45
C VAL A 352 -16.69 19.14 62.87
N GLU A 353 -17.57 19.08 63.84
CA GLU A 353 -17.28 18.99 65.26
C GLU A 353 -17.72 17.62 65.79
N GLY A 354 -16.87 17.00 66.62
CA GLY A 354 -17.16 15.70 67.24
C GLY A 354 -17.49 14.61 66.20
N PRO A 355 -18.50 13.75 66.44
CA PRO A 355 -18.81 12.63 65.55
C PRO A 355 -19.46 13.02 64.20
N GLY A 356 -19.48 14.30 63.82
CA GLY A 356 -19.88 14.74 62.47
C GLY A 356 -20.83 15.94 62.40
N SER A 357 -21.04 16.68 63.48
CA SER A 357 -21.91 17.87 63.49
C SER A 357 -21.31 18.98 62.61
N PRO A 358 -22.04 19.56 61.66
CA PRO A 358 -21.49 20.58 60.77
C PRO A 358 -21.16 21.88 61.51
N VAL A 359 -20.00 22.46 61.23
CA VAL A 359 -19.60 23.76 61.80
C VAL A 359 -19.73 24.83 60.72
N ALA A 360 -20.77 25.64 60.80
CA ALA A 360 -21.01 26.75 59.88
C ALA A 360 -20.12 27.98 60.19
N GLY A 361 -19.91 28.84 59.20
CA GLY A 361 -19.19 30.12 59.35
C GLY A 361 -17.70 29.97 59.63
N VAL A 362 -17.08 28.85 59.25
CA VAL A 362 -15.64 28.64 59.37
C VAL A 362 -14.95 29.32 58.20
N LYS A 363 -14.00 30.21 58.48
CA LYS A 363 -13.17 30.85 57.47
C LYS A 363 -12.16 29.86 56.92
N ILE A 364 -12.20 29.63 55.61
CA ILE A 364 -11.28 28.73 54.90
C ILE A 364 -10.29 29.56 54.08
N SER A 365 -9.00 29.26 54.25
CA SER A 365 -7.93 29.80 53.43
C SER A 365 -7.15 28.68 52.74
N LEU A 366 -6.85 28.86 51.46
CA LEU A 366 -6.05 27.95 50.63
C LEU A 366 -4.72 28.63 50.34
N ASN A 367 -3.60 28.04 50.77
CA ASN A 367 -2.25 28.61 50.63
C ASN A 367 -2.20 30.08 51.12
N SER A 368 -2.75 30.32 52.31
CA SER A 368 -2.84 31.64 52.96
C SER A 368 -3.73 32.68 52.28
N LYS A 369 -4.42 32.33 51.18
CA LYS A 369 -5.43 33.19 50.55
C LYS A 369 -6.83 32.76 50.98
N GLU A 370 -7.63 33.71 51.46
CA GLU A 370 -9.02 33.46 51.83
C GLU A 370 -9.83 32.93 50.63
N ALA A 371 -10.45 31.76 50.81
CA ALA A 371 -11.29 31.11 49.81
C ALA A 371 -12.78 31.37 50.07
N GLY A 372 -13.19 31.52 51.34
CA GLY A 372 -14.55 31.84 51.73
C GLY A 372 -14.90 31.33 53.13
N ASN A 373 -16.19 31.36 53.47
CA ASN A 373 -16.71 30.85 54.74
C ASN A 373 -17.66 29.68 54.51
N THR A 374 -17.66 28.68 55.39
CA THR A 374 -18.59 27.54 55.29
C THR A 374 -20.04 27.99 55.52
N GLY A 375 -20.97 27.45 54.73
CA GLY A 375 -22.40 27.73 54.86
C GLY A 375 -23.05 27.06 56.08
N ASN A 376 -24.37 27.17 56.21
CA ASN A 376 -25.14 26.61 57.34
C ASN A 376 -25.00 25.08 57.50
N THR A 377 -24.61 24.38 56.44
CA THR A 377 -24.35 22.93 56.42
C THR A 377 -22.89 22.57 56.74
N GLY A 378 -22.05 23.54 57.11
CA GLY A 378 -20.62 23.34 57.36
C GLY A 378 -19.83 23.03 56.10
N ILE A 379 -20.34 23.40 54.93
CA ILE A 379 -19.76 23.08 53.62
C ILE A 379 -19.32 24.36 52.89
N LEU A 380 -18.20 24.28 52.18
CA LEU A 380 -17.74 25.26 51.19
C LEU A 380 -17.23 24.51 49.94
N ASP A 381 -17.77 24.84 48.77
CA ASP A 381 -17.22 24.35 47.50
C ASP A 381 -16.06 25.23 47.05
N VAL A 382 -14.98 24.59 46.59
CA VAL A 382 -13.76 25.25 46.13
C VAL A 382 -13.29 24.63 44.83
N THR A 383 -12.70 25.43 43.95
CA THR A 383 -12.06 24.94 42.73
C THR A 383 -10.56 24.85 42.96
N LEU A 384 -10.00 23.65 42.88
CA LEU A 384 -8.59 23.37 43.14
C LEU A 384 -7.88 22.94 41.85
N ARG A 385 -6.63 23.38 41.67
CA ARG A 385 -5.74 22.92 40.61
C ARG A 385 -5.21 21.53 40.95
N MET A 386 -5.16 20.65 39.96
CA MET A 386 -4.55 19.32 40.10
C MET A 386 -3.02 19.44 40.25
N ASN A 387 -2.40 18.41 40.81
CA ASN A 387 -0.96 18.26 41.05
C ASN A 387 -0.33 19.35 41.92
N GLN A 388 -1.15 20.07 42.70
CA GLN A 388 -0.72 21.10 43.64
C GLN A 388 -0.91 20.62 45.08
N ASN A 389 0.06 20.95 45.94
CA ASN A 389 -0.09 20.83 47.38
C ASN A 389 -0.82 22.09 47.90
N TYR A 390 -1.90 21.87 48.63
CA TYR A 390 -2.65 22.92 49.30
C TYR A 390 -2.47 22.82 50.81
N THR A 391 -2.07 23.92 51.43
CA THR A 391 -2.22 24.15 52.86
C THR A 391 -3.60 24.77 53.09
N ILE A 392 -4.51 23.99 53.66
CA ILE A 392 -5.89 24.39 53.95
C ILE A 392 -5.97 24.76 55.42
N THR A 393 -6.29 26.03 55.69
CA THR A 393 -6.44 26.56 57.05
C THR A 393 -7.90 26.88 57.32
N ALA A 394 -8.41 26.41 58.45
CA ALA A 394 -9.77 26.62 58.92
C ALA A 394 -9.76 27.35 60.26
N GLU A 395 -10.37 28.54 60.29
CA GLU A 395 -10.38 29.43 61.44
C GLU A 395 -11.80 29.83 61.81
N LYS A 396 -12.12 29.76 63.11
CA LYS A 396 -13.39 30.23 63.66
C LYS A 396 -13.22 30.57 65.13
N ASP A 397 -13.77 31.70 65.55
CA ASP A 397 -13.79 32.09 66.96
C ASP A 397 -14.46 31.01 67.83
N GLY A 398 -13.83 30.69 68.96
CA GLY A 398 -14.26 29.60 69.84
C GLY A 398 -13.76 28.21 69.44
N TYR A 399 -12.96 28.10 68.37
CA TYR A 399 -12.29 26.87 67.95
C TYR A 399 -10.78 27.07 67.82
N HIS A 400 -10.00 26.00 68.00
CA HIS A 400 -8.59 26.00 67.61
C HIS A 400 -8.48 26.01 66.08
N PRO A 401 -7.55 26.78 65.50
CA PRO A 401 -7.27 26.73 64.07
C PRO A 401 -6.86 25.32 63.65
N ALA A 402 -7.44 24.82 62.56
CA ALA A 402 -7.04 23.56 61.96
C ALA A 402 -6.25 23.81 60.66
N VAL A 403 -5.14 23.10 60.49
CA VAL A 403 -4.29 23.19 59.29
C VAL A 403 -4.09 21.78 58.73
N ILE A 404 -4.43 21.59 57.47
CA ILE A 404 -4.24 20.32 56.75
C ILE A 404 -3.45 20.59 55.47
N GLU A 405 -2.45 19.78 55.21
CA GLU A 405 -1.75 19.76 53.93
C GLU A 405 -2.29 18.61 53.07
N ARG A 406 -2.74 18.92 51.86
CA ARG A 406 -3.29 17.92 50.94
C ARG A 406 -2.75 18.16 49.53
N ARG A 407 -2.17 17.14 48.92
CA ARG A 407 -1.94 17.09 47.48
C ARG A 407 -3.25 16.71 46.80
N ILE A 408 -3.63 17.45 45.77
CA ILE A 408 -4.79 17.11 44.92
C ILE A 408 -4.26 16.46 43.65
N SER A 409 -4.52 15.17 43.46
CA SER A 409 -4.10 14.38 42.30
C SER A 409 -5.33 13.88 41.52
N SER A 410 -5.16 13.60 40.22
CA SER A 410 -6.21 12.97 39.40
C SER A 410 -6.60 11.56 39.88
N THR A 411 -5.83 10.97 40.79
CA THR A 411 -6.08 9.64 41.40
C THR A 411 -6.78 9.72 42.76
N ASP A 412 -7.05 10.92 43.28
CA ASP A 412 -7.79 11.08 44.54
C ASP A 412 -9.29 10.81 44.32
N GLU A 413 -9.78 9.65 44.78
CA GLU A 413 -11.22 9.30 44.71
C GLU A 413 -12.10 10.15 45.65
N VAL A 414 -11.49 10.84 46.62
CA VAL A 414 -12.22 11.58 47.65
C VAL A 414 -12.53 13.00 47.17
N SER A 415 -13.79 13.23 46.80
CA SER A 415 -14.30 14.55 46.40
C SER A 415 -14.53 15.51 47.58
N VAL A 416 -14.57 14.99 48.82
CA VAL A 416 -14.89 15.74 50.05
C VAL A 416 -13.70 15.76 51.01
N ILE A 417 -13.16 16.95 51.27
CA ILE A 417 -12.10 17.17 52.27
C ILE A 417 -12.77 17.50 53.60
N THR A 418 -12.66 16.61 54.58
CA THR A 418 -13.25 16.82 55.91
C THR A 418 -12.22 17.41 56.87
N ILE A 419 -12.55 18.52 57.50
CA ILE A 419 -11.73 19.23 58.49
C ILE A 419 -12.41 19.12 59.87
N PRO A 420 -11.79 18.43 60.85
CA PRO A 420 -12.29 18.41 62.21
C PRO A 420 -11.98 19.75 62.91
N MET A 421 -12.98 20.31 63.59
CA MET A 421 -12.88 21.53 64.37
C MET A 421 -12.95 21.18 65.86
N GLU A 422 -11.99 21.66 66.64
CA GLU A 422 -11.92 21.44 68.10
C GLU A 422 -12.24 22.74 68.85
N GLN A 423 -13.15 22.69 69.81
CA GLN A 423 -13.49 23.88 70.61
C GLN A 423 -12.31 24.35 71.44
N SER A 424 -12.03 25.65 71.39
CA SER A 424 -11.07 26.30 72.27
C SER A 424 -11.75 26.72 73.56
N PHE A 425 -11.48 26.04 74.67
CA PHE A 425 -12.00 26.45 75.97
C PHE A 425 -11.15 27.56 76.57
N ASN A 426 -11.73 28.75 76.74
CA ASN A 426 -11.04 29.88 77.38
C ASN A 426 -11.17 29.78 78.91
N TRP A 427 -10.13 29.23 79.55
CA TRP A 427 -10.05 29.01 81.01
C TRP A 427 -10.17 30.30 81.85
N VAL A 428 -9.99 31.48 81.25
CA VAL A 428 -10.08 32.77 81.95
C VAL A 428 -11.48 33.02 82.52
N PHE A 429 -12.53 32.61 81.81
CA PHE A 429 -13.92 32.80 82.27
C PHE A 429 -14.31 31.83 83.40
N LEU A 430 -13.79 30.60 83.39
CA LEU A 430 -13.94 29.65 84.50
C LEU A 430 -13.16 30.11 85.75
N GLY A 431 -11.99 30.72 85.57
CA GLY A 431 -11.21 31.31 86.65
C GLY A 431 -11.96 32.45 87.35
N ILE A 432 -12.61 33.35 86.60
CA ILE A 432 -13.40 34.45 87.18
C ILE A 432 -14.64 33.92 87.92
N ALA A 433 -15.31 32.90 87.37
CA ALA A 433 -16.44 32.25 88.05
C ALA A 433 -16.01 31.51 89.33
N ALA A 434 -14.87 30.81 89.31
CA ALA A 434 -14.31 30.15 90.49
C ALA A 434 -13.86 31.15 91.56
N ILE A 435 -13.24 32.27 91.18
CA ILE A 435 -12.87 33.37 92.10
C ILE A 435 -14.13 34.02 92.69
N GLY A 436 -15.18 34.20 91.89
CA GLY A 436 -16.49 34.69 92.36
C GLY A 436 -17.12 33.76 93.41
N ILE A 437 -17.10 32.45 93.17
CA ILE A 437 -17.60 31.43 94.12
C ILE A 437 -16.75 31.39 95.40
N ILE A 438 -15.42 31.50 95.30
CA ILE A 438 -14.51 31.56 96.45
C ILE A 438 -14.71 32.86 97.24
N ALA A 439 -14.96 34.00 96.59
CA ALA A 439 -15.25 35.26 97.27
C ALA A 439 -16.61 35.22 98.00
N ILE A 440 -17.63 34.58 97.42
CA ILE A 440 -18.93 34.37 98.06
C ILE A 440 -18.79 33.43 99.27
N LEU A 441 -18.08 32.31 99.14
CA LEU A 441 -17.83 31.37 100.24
C LEU A 441 -16.96 31.98 101.35
N GLY A 442 -15.95 32.79 100.99
CA GLY A 442 -15.12 33.55 101.93
C GLY A 442 -15.91 34.62 102.68
N GLY A 443 -16.83 35.32 102.01
CA GLY A 443 -17.74 36.29 102.62
C GLY A 443 -18.67 35.66 103.67
N ILE A 444 -19.22 34.48 103.39
CA ILE A 444 -20.08 33.73 104.33
C ILE A 444 -19.30 33.30 105.59
N LEU A 445 -18.02 32.94 105.46
CA LEU A 445 -17.19 32.52 106.59
C LEU A 445 -16.79 33.68 107.52
N VAL A 446 -16.61 34.89 106.96
CA VAL A 446 -16.29 36.10 107.73
C VAL A 446 -17.53 36.63 108.48
N LEU A 447 -18.73 36.49 107.91
CA LEU A 447 -19.99 36.85 108.58
C LEU A 447 -20.31 35.97 109.81
N ARG A 448 -19.79 34.74 109.91
CA ARG A 448 -19.95 33.89 111.11
C ARG A 448 -19.04 34.24 112.28
N ARG A 449 -18.02 35.11 112.12
CA ARG A 449 -17.04 35.43 113.20
C ARG A 449 -17.32 36.73 113.98
N ARG A 450 -18.42 37.45 113.71
CA ARG A 450 -18.77 38.68 114.45
C ARG A 450 -20.16 38.61 115.11
N ILE A 451 -20.26 37.89 116.23
CA ILE A 451 -21.28 38.13 117.27
C ILE A 451 -20.58 38.09 118.64
N PRO A 452 -20.57 39.17 119.44
CA PRO A 452 -19.95 39.20 120.76
C PRO A 452 -20.93 39.01 121.95
N ARG A 453 -20.42 38.28 122.97
CA ARG A 453 -20.62 38.39 124.45
C ARG A 453 -22.04 38.30 125.06
N ARG A 454 -22.23 37.50 126.14
CA ARG A 454 -21.99 37.86 127.56
C ARG A 454 -22.37 36.71 128.53
N SER A 455 -21.76 36.77 129.72
CA SER A 455 -21.94 35.89 130.88
C SER A 455 -23.08 36.30 131.82
N HIS A 456 -23.57 35.34 132.61
CA HIS A 456 -24.00 35.37 134.04
C HIS A 456 -25.02 34.23 134.22
N GLY A 457 -25.06 33.42 135.29
CA GLY A 457 -24.41 33.37 136.60
C GLY A 457 -25.22 32.40 137.48
N LYS A 458 -24.54 31.72 138.43
CA LYS A 458 -24.96 31.15 139.75
C LYS A 458 -26.42 30.69 139.92
N GLY A 459 -26.74 29.51 140.47
CA GLY A 459 -26.15 28.65 141.51
C GLY A 459 -27.35 27.89 142.17
N GLY A 460 -27.27 26.84 142.98
CA GLY A 460 -26.22 26.01 143.56
C GLY A 460 -26.91 24.78 144.21
N GLY A 461 -26.18 23.99 145.00
CA GLY A 461 -26.77 22.98 145.89
C GLY A 461 -25.91 21.73 146.10
N LEU A 462 -25.31 21.66 147.30
CA LEU A 462 -24.81 20.52 148.09
C LEU A 462 -24.04 19.38 147.42
#